data_AF-A0A081AYZ8-F1
#
_entry.id   AF-A0A081AYZ8-F1
#
_cell.length_a   1.000
_cell.length_b   1.000
_cell.length_c   1.000
_cell.angle_alpha   90.00
_cell.angle_beta   90.00
_cell.angle_gamma   90.00
#
_symmetry.space_group_name_H-M   'P 1'
#
loop_
_entity.id
_entity.type
_entity.pdbx_description
1 polymer ?
#
loop_
_entity_poly.entity_id
_entity_poly.type
_entity_poly.pdbx_seq_one_letter_code
_entity_poly.pdbx_strand_id
1 'polypeptide(L)'
;DFASVSGGRHLVVTFVMADAEAAQQNAVVRVIGADSDFVYLMCFYHMMTKVHERLKSVPDHLSEQVMADIYDLHFATTSAVYDEQVKQVLTKWSGDEHLVGFQDYFERTWVPSAFWRWQCFHTASGFATTNNPVEQFNRLTKRDYTLRTKHKIGPLVQLLADCCQHQSVIPKPIKEARVKDFRRRDLLLDRTPGRSSIEFLLVSPNPNEVRVLSRGCSRVYLPELGRSR
;
A
#
# COMPACT_ATOMS: atom_id res chain seq x y z
N ASP A 1 15.41 20.73 -9.57
CA ASP A 1 16.37 19.63 -9.57
C ASP A 1 16.37 19.00 -8.19
N PHE A 2 16.02 17.72 -8.04
CA PHE A 2 15.73 17.12 -6.72
C PHE A 2 16.95 17.09 -5.78
N ALA A 3 18.16 17.20 -6.34
CA ALA A 3 19.42 17.31 -5.60
C ALA A 3 19.51 18.53 -4.66
N SER A 4 18.75 19.61 -4.93
CA SER A 4 18.79 20.82 -4.10
C SER A 4 18.01 20.68 -2.78
N VAL A 5 17.10 19.68 -2.68
CA VAL A 5 16.23 19.48 -1.50
C VAL A 5 16.84 18.51 -0.49
N SER A 6 17.72 17.61 -0.92
CA SER A 6 18.35 16.56 -0.08
C SER A 6 19.75 16.91 0.43
N GLY A 7 20.19 18.16 0.31
CA GLY A 7 21.52 18.60 0.77
C GLY A 7 22.67 17.90 0.02
N GLY A 8 22.50 17.63 -1.27
CA GLY A 8 23.52 16.96 -2.10
C GLY A 8 23.56 15.44 -1.99
N ARG A 9 22.64 14.80 -1.25
CA ARG A 9 22.52 13.33 -1.24
C ARG A 9 21.65 12.86 -2.40
N HIS A 10 22.17 11.94 -3.20
CA HIS A 10 21.40 11.25 -4.24
C HIS A 10 20.26 10.45 -3.60
N LEU A 11 19.07 10.55 -4.20
CA LEU A 11 17.91 9.76 -3.80
C LEU A 11 18.16 8.30 -4.22
N VAL A 12 18.23 7.39 -3.24
CA VAL A 12 18.26 5.95 -3.51
C VAL A 12 16.88 5.39 -3.26
N VAL A 13 16.27 4.81 -4.29
CA VAL A 13 14.93 4.23 -4.22
C VAL A 13 15.06 2.72 -4.01
N THR A 14 14.52 2.20 -2.90
CA THR A 14 14.55 0.74 -2.63
C THR A 14 13.29 0.03 -3.12
N PHE A 15 12.13 0.69 -3.05
CA PHE A 15 10.85 0.11 -3.40
C PHE A 15 10.03 1.11 -4.22
N VAL A 16 9.40 0.64 -5.29
CA VAL A 16 8.42 1.39 -6.06
C VAL A 16 7.13 0.57 -6.08
N MET A 17 6.03 1.14 -5.60
CA MET A 17 4.71 0.53 -5.72
C MET A 17 3.90 1.31 -6.77
N ALA A 18 3.39 0.59 -7.75
CA ALA A 18 2.63 1.18 -8.85
C ALA A 18 1.45 0.28 -9.23
N ASP A 19 0.66 0.70 -10.21
CA ASP A 19 -0.43 -0.11 -10.76
C ASP A 19 0.10 -1.19 -11.74
N ALA A 20 -0.82 -1.97 -12.31
CA ALA A 20 -0.50 -3.07 -13.21
C ALA A 20 -0.36 -2.57 -14.67
N GLU A 21 0.40 -1.50 -14.89
CA GLU A 21 0.63 -0.93 -16.23
C GLU A 21 2.10 -1.08 -16.66
N ALA A 22 2.32 -1.77 -17.78
CA ALA A 22 3.67 -2.01 -18.31
C ALA A 22 4.40 -0.70 -18.69
N ALA A 23 3.68 0.31 -19.17
CA ALA A 23 4.29 1.60 -19.51
C ALA A 23 4.85 2.32 -18.27
N GLN A 24 4.17 2.23 -17.12
CA GLN A 24 4.67 2.75 -15.85
C GLN A 24 5.92 2.00 -15.41
N GLN A 25 5.89 0.66 -15.44
CA GLN A 25 7.05 -0.15 -15.09
C GLN A 25 8.27 0.21 -15.95
N ASN A 26 8.09 0.29 -17.27
CA ASN A 26 9.16 0.64 -18.21
C ASN A 26 9.71 2.06 -17.95
N ALA A 27 8.83 3.03 -17.67
CA ALA A 27 9.23 4.39 -17.35
C ALA A 27 10.06 4.45 -16.06
N VAL A 28 9.62 3.77 -15.00
CA VAL A 28 10.33 3.72 -13.72
C VAL A 28 11.68 3.05 -13.88
N VAL A 29 11.75 1.89 -14.55
CA VAL A 29 13.02 1.17 -14.80
C VAL A 29 14.00 2.07 -15.55
N ARG A 30 13.53 2.79 -16.58
CA ARG A 30 14.40 3.67 -17.38
C ARG A 30 14.92 4.87 -16.60
N VAL A 31 14.11 5.47 -15.73
CA VAL A 31 14.46 6.74 -15.05
C VAL A 31 15.15 6.50 -13.71
N ILE A 32 14.64 5.55 -12.92
CA ILE A 32 15.12 5.28 -11.56
C ILE A 32 16.16 4.16 -11.56
N GLY A 33 16.04 3.19 -12.46
CA GLY A 33 16.94 2.03 -12.52
C GLY A 33 18.39 2.36 -12.91
N ALA A 34 18.64 3.57 -13.43
CA ALA A 34 20.00 4.05 -13.69
C ALA A 34 20.76 4.36 -12.39
N ASP A 35 20.05 4.80 -11.35
CA ASP A 35 20.63 5.32 -10.10
C ASP A 35 20.27 4.48 -8.87
N SER A 36 19.45 3.43 -9.02
CA SER A 36 18.96 2.64 -7.88
C SER A 36 18.59 1.21 -8.29
N ASP A 37 19.07 0.24 -7.52
CA ASP A 37 18.50 -1.11 -7.49
C ASP A 37 17.24 -1.10 -6.65
N PHE A 38 16.08 -1.17 -7.29
CA PHE A 38 14.78 -1.10 -6.64
C PHE A 38 13.91 -2.32 -6.93
N VAL A 39 13.00 -2.60 -6.00
CA VAL A 39 11.96 -3.62 -6.17
C VAL A 39 10.67 -2.96 -6.65
N TYR A 40 10.20 -3.38 -7.83
CA TYR A 40 8.89 -2.99 -8.35
C TYR A 40 7.80 -3.88 -7.73
N LEU A 41 6.95 -3.28 -6.90
CA LEU A 41 5.84 -3.89 -6.20
C LEU A 41 4.53 -3.63 -6.93
N MET A 42 3.71 -4.66 -7.00
CA MET A 42 2.37 -4.56 -7.54
C MET A 42 1.40 -4.12 -6.44
N CYS A 43 0.70 -3.02 -6.67
CA CYS A 43 -0.37 -2.58 -5.80
C CYS A 43 -1.50 -3.62 -5.66
N PHE A 44 -1.67 -4.14 -4.44
CA PHE A 44 -2.73 -5.11 -4.16
C PHE A 44 -4.15 -4.56 -4.40
N TYR A 45 -4.43 -3.28 -4.12
CA TYR A 45 -5.75 -2.70 -4.40
C TYR A 45 -6.10 -2.75 -5.90
N HIS A 46 -5.15 -2.41 -6.77
CA HIS A 46 -5.35 -2.45 -8.22
C HIS A 46 -5.51 -3.89 -8.72
N MET A 47 -4.72 -4.82 -8.19
CA MET A 47 -4.86 -6.25 -8.45
C MET A 47 -6.26 -6.75 -8.04
N MET A 48 -6.73 -6.40 -6.83
CA MET A 48 -8.09 -6.74 -6.37
C MET A 48 -9.20 -6.09 -7.20
N THR A 49 -8.99 -4.87 -7.70
CA THR A 49 -9.93 -4.22 -8.62
C THR A 49 -10.07 -5.03 -9.92
N LYS A 50 -8.94 -5.51 -10.48
CA LYS A 50 -8.94 -6.36 -11.67
C LYS A 50 -9.51 -7.75 -11.43
N VAL A 51 -9.27 -8.33 -10.25
CA VAL A 51 -9.90 -9.58 -9.83
C VAL A 51 -11.42 -9.39 -9.76
N HIS A 52 -11.90 -8.34 -9.08
CA HIS A 52 -13.33 -8.05 -8.95
C HIS A 52 -14.00 -7.80 -10.31
N GLU A 53 -13.33 -7.13 -11.26
CA GLU A 53 -13.82 -7.00 -12.63
C GLU A 53 -14.05 -8.36 -13.31
N ARG A 54 -13.16 -9.33 -13.08
CA ARG A 54 -13.22 -10.68 -13.67
C ARG A 54 -14.22 -11.60 -12.98
N LEU A 55 -14.52 -11.36 -11.70
CA LEU A 55 -15.48 -12.13 -10.92
C LEU A 55 -16.94 -11.70 -11.15
N LYS A 56 -17.22 -10.62 -11.91
CA LYS A 56 -18.59 -10.16 -12.17
C LYS A 56 -19.52 -11.20 -12.79
N SER A 57 -18.98 -12.18 -13.51
CA SER A 57 -19.73 -13.27 -14.14
C SER A 57 -19.68 -14.59 -13.33
N VAL A 58 -19.01 -14.59 -12.19
CA VAL A 58 -18.86 -15.74 -11.30
C VAL A 58 -19.92 -15.66 -10.19
N PRO A 59 -20.57 -16.78 -9.80
CA PRO A 59 -21.51 -16.80 -8.68
C PRO A 59 -20.95 -16.17 -7.40
N ASP A 60 -21.77 -15.40 -6.66
CA ASP A 60 -21.33 -14.60 -5.51
C ASP A 60 -20.59 -15.43 -4.45
N HIS A 61 -21.10 -16.61 -4.09
CA HIS A 61 -20.46 -17.48 -3.10
C HIS A 61 -19.04 -17.93 -3.52
N LEU A 62 -18.82 -18.18 -4.81
CA LEU A 62 -17.51 -18.51 -5.35
C LEU A 62 -16.61 -17.28 -5.41
N SER A 63 -17.18 -16.12 -5.76
CA SER A 63 -16.47 -14.84 -5.74
C SER A 63 -15.97 -14.51 -4.33
N GLU A 64 -16.79 -14.67 -3.30
CA GLU A 64 -16.39 -14.48 -1.90
C GLU A 64 -15.26 -15.44 -1.50
N GLN A 65 -15.36 -16.71 -1.91
CA GLN A 65 -14.33 -17.71 -1.67
C GLN A 65 -13.00 -17.34 -2.33
N VAL A 66 -13.02 -16.97 -3.61
CA VAL A 66 -11.84 -16.53 -4.37
C VAL A 66 -11.20 -15.31 -3.71
N MET A 67 -12.01 -14.35 -3.29
CA MET A 67 -11.51 -13.15 -2.61
C MET A 67 -10.81 -13.52 -1.30
N ALA A 68 -11.40 -14.38 -0.47
CA ALA A 68 -10.79 -14.86 0.76
C ALA A 68 -9.47 -15.59 0.51
N ASP A 69 -9.44 -16.51 -0.47
CA ASP A 69 -8.23 -17.23 -0.87
C ASP A 69 -7.11 -16.26 -1.30
N ILE A 70 -7.43 -15.21 -2.05
CA ILE A 70 -6.46 -14.19 -2.49
C ILE A 70 -5.95 -13.34 -1.31
N TYR A 71 -6.81 -13.02 -0.34
CA TYR A 71 -6.37 -12.34 0.88
C TYR A 71 -5.39 -13.20 1.68
N ASP A 72 -5.64 -14.50 1.81
CA ASP A 72 -4.73 -15.41 2.49
C ASP A 72 -3.37 -15.46 1.78
N LEU A 73 -3.35 -15.51 0.44
CA LEU A 73 -2.13 -15.42 -0.36
C LEU A 73 -1.39 -14.08 -0.19
N HIS A 74 -2.12 -12.96 -0.14
CA HIS A 74 -1.53 -11.64 0.04
C HIS A 74 -0.82 -11.51 1.39
N PHE A 75 -1.39 -12.13 2.42
CA PHE A 75 -0.88 -12.10 3.79
C PHE A 75 -0.03 -13.32 4.16
N ALA A 76 0.38 -14.12 3.18
CA ALA A 76 1.38 -15.16 3.39
C ALA A 76 2.62 -14.58 4.10
N THR A 77 3.13 -15.32 5.08
CA THR A 77 4.20 -14.84 5.96
C THR A 77 5.57 -14.87 5.29
N THR A 78 5.76 -15.76 4.32
CA THR A 78 7.02 -15.97 3.58
C THR A 78 6.73 -16.42 2.15
N SER A 79 7.74 -16.33 1.28
CA SER A 79 7.66 -16.86 -0.09
C SER A 79 7.33 -18.36 -0.11
N ALA A 80 7.95 -19.17 0.76
CA ALA A 80 7.71 -20.61 0.80
C ALA A 80 6.26 -20.95 1.19
N VAL A 81 5.68 -20.20 2.12
CA VAL A 81 4.27 -20.36 2.49
C VAL A 81 3.35 -19.99 1.32
N TYR A 82 3.65 -18.90 0.61
CA TYR A 82 2.92 -18.51 -0.59
C TYR A 82 3.00 -19.56 -1.70
N ASP A 83 4.20 -20.08 -1.97
CA ASP A 83 4.43 -21.07 -3.04
C ASP A 83 3.65 -22.37 -2.81
N GLU A 84 3.42 -22.74 -1.55
CA GLU A 84 2.57 -23.87 -1.19
C GLU A 84 1.08 -23.51 -1.30
N GLN A 85 0.67 -22.39 -0.70
CA GLN A 85 -0.73 -21.96 -0.72
C GLN A 85 -1.25 -21.69 -2.14
N VAL A 86 -0.45 -21.10 -3.03
CA VAL A 86 -0.88 -20.78 -4.39
C VAL A 86 -1.19 -22.06 -5.18
N LYS A 87 -0.41 -23.13 -5.00
CA LYS A 87 -0.68 -24.44 -5.64
C LYS A 87 -2.00 -25.03 -5.14
N GLN A 88 -2.24 -24.95 -3.83
CA GLN A 88 -3.48 -25.45 -3.22
C GLN A 88 -4.69 -24.68 -3.71
N VAL A 89 -4.60 -23.34 -3.74
CA VAL A 89 -5.67 -22.45 -4.22
C VAL A 89 -5.96 -22.67 -5.71
N LEU A 90 -4.94 -22.75 -6.57
CA LEU A 90 -5.13 -23.01 -8.00
C LEU A 90 -5.75 -24.40 -8.25
N THR A 91 -5.31 -25.42 -7.51
CA THR A 91 -5.91 -26.76 -7.57
C THR A 91 -7.38 -26.73 -7.15
N LYS A 92 -7.70 -26.04 -6.05
CA LYS A 92 -9.07 -25.87 -5.54
C LYS A 92 -9.97 -25.19 -6.58
N TRP A 93 -9.51 -24.11 -7.21
CA TRP A 93 -10.28 -23.40 -8.24
C TRP A 93 -10.42 -24.20 -9.53
N SER A 94 -9.43 -25.03 -9.89
CA SER A 94 -9.51 -25.89 -11.08
C SER A 94 -10.59 -26.98 -11.00
N GLY A 95 -11.06 -27.31 -9.79
CA GLY A 95 -12.11 -28.29 -9.56
C GLY A 95 -13.53 -27.77 -9.78
N ASP A 96 -13.71 -26.47 -10.05
CA ASP A 96 -15.01 -25.84 -10.27
C ASP A 96 -15.09 -25.25 -11.68
N GLU A 97 -16.05 -25.73 -12.49
CA GLU A 97 -16.24 -25.31 -13.88
C GLU A 97 -16.46 -23.79 -14.03
N HIS A 98 -17.08 -23.13 -13.04
CA HIS A 98 -17.29 -21.68 -13.05
C HIS A 98 -16.02 -20.88 -12.81
N LEU A 99 -14.98 -21.51 -12.25
CA LEU A 99 -13.72 -20.86 -11.89
C LEU A 99 -12.57 -21.18 -12.86
N VAL A 100 -12.67 -22.19 -13.73
CA VAL A 100 -11.60 -22.56 -14.67
C VAL A 100 -11.08 -21.37 -15.47
N GLY A 101 -11.98 -20.56 -16.04
CA GLY A 101 -11.58 -19.37 -16.81
C GLY A 101 -10.94 -18.28 -15.95
N PHE A 102 -11.38 -18.14 -14.69
CA PHE A 102 -10.77 -17.20 -13.74
C PHE A 102 -9.40 -17.70 -13.27
N GLN A 103 -9.25 -19.00 -13.02
CA GLN A 103 -8.02 -19.65 -12.59
C GLN A 103 -6.91 -19.47 -13.64
N ASP A 104 -7.18 -19.76 -14.91
CA ASP A 104 -6.19 -19.57 -16.00
C ASP A 104 -5.79 -18.09 -16.14
N TYR A 105 -6.76 -17.17 -16.03
CA TYR A 105 -6.48 -15.74 -15.98
C TYR A 105 -5.57 -15.37 -14.80
N PHE A 106 -5.90 -15.84 -13.60
CA PHE A 106 -5.21 -15.46 -12.38
C PHE A 106 -3.77 -15.97 -12.39
N GLU A 107 -3.59 -17.25 -12.73
CA GLU A 107 -2.30 -17.90 -12.82
C GLU A 107 -1.39 -17.15 -13.79
N ARG A 108 -1.84 -16.89 -15.02
CA ARG A 108 -1.03 -16.17 -16.03
C ARG A 108 -0.72 -14.73 -15.65
N THR A 109 -1.67 -14.03 -15.03
CA THR A 109 -1.58 -12.58 -14.83
C THR A 109 -0.88 -12.21 -13.52
N TRP A 110 -1.00 -13.01 -12.47
CA TRP A 110 -0.60 -12.60 -11.11
C TRP A 110 0.41 -13.52 -10.44
N VAL A 111 0.75 -14.68 -11.02
CA VAL A 111 1.66 -15.65 -10.39
C VAL A 111 3.09 -15.58 -10.96
N PRO A 112 3.38 -15.89 -12.25
CA PRO A 112 4.72 -15.78 -12.81
C PRO A 112 4.95 -14.49 -13.62
N SER A 113 4.00 -13.54 -13.64
CA SER A 113 4.05 -12.35 -14.50
C SER A 113 4.94 -11.25 -13.94
N ALA A 114 5.23 -10.18 -14.71
CA ALA A 114 5.93 -9.00 -14.21
C ALA A 114 5.24 -8.29 -13.02
N PHE A 115 3.95 -8.57 -12.79
CA PHE A 115 3.11 -7.99 -11.76
C PHE A 115 2.92 -8.90 -10.54
N TRP A 116 3.74 -9.95 -10.40
CA TRP A 116 3.57 -10.97 -9.36
C TRP A 116 3.80 -10.49 -7.93
N ARG A 117 4.53 -9.38 -7.71
CA ARG A 117 4.97 -8.90 -6.39
C ARG A 117 3.89 -8.11 -5.65
N TRP A 118 2.73 -8.73 -5.42
CA TRP A 118 1.61 -8.14 -4.68
C TRP A 118 1.49 -8.66 -3.24
N GLN A 119 2.30 -9.62 -2.82
CA GLN A 119 2.26 -10.20 -1.47
C GLN A 119 2.94 -9.29 -0.44
N CYS A 120 2.45 -9.31 0.80
CA CYS A 120 2.94 -8.45 1.88
C CYS A 120 4.40 -8.72 2.28
N PHE A 121 4.88 -9.96 2.16
CA PHE A 121 6.22 -10.35 2.58
C PHE A 121 7.35 -9.72 1.75
N HIS A 122 7.06 -9.10 0.60
CA HIS A 122 8.05 -8.35 -0.20
C HIS A 122 8.51 -7.05 0.44
N THR A 123 7.83 -6.58 1.49
CA THR A 123 8.19 -5.34 2.20
C THR A 123 8.25 -5.58 3.69
N ALA A 124 9.17 -4.90 4.35
CA ALA A 124 9.29 -4.97 5.80
C ALA A 124 7.99 -4.50 6.49
N SER A 125 7.82 -4.98 7.71
CA SER A 125 6.74 -4.51 8.57
C SER A 125 6.81 -2.99 8.79
N GLY A 126 5.66 -2.31 8.79
CA GLY A 126 5.55 -0.84 8.89
C GLY A 126 5.47 -0.11 7.54
N PHE A 127 5.81 -0.77 6.43
CA PHE A 127 5.57 -0.25 5.08
C PHE A 127 4.10 -0.43 4.66
N ALA A 128 3.66 0.33 3.66
CA ALA A 128 2.30 0.24 3.15
C ALA A 128 2.04 -1.16 2.55
N THR A 129 0.93 -1.79 2.97
CA THR A 129 0.48 -3.09 2.46
C THR A 129 -0.21 -2.97 1.10
N THR A 130 -0.85 -1.82 0.87
CA THR A 130 -1.51 -1.44 -0.38
C THR A 130 -1.33 0.06 -0.58
N ASN A 131 -1.44 0.56 -1.81
CA ASN A 131 -1.35 2.00 -2.13
C ASN A 131 -2.53 2.83 -1.60
N ASN A 132 -3.35 2.31 -0.68
CA ASN A 132 -4.50 2.99 -0.10
C ASN A 132 -4.22 4.44 0.35
N PRO A 133 -3.05 4.85 0.89
CA PRO A 133 -2.82 6.27 1.19
C PRO A 133 -2.87 7.17 -0.06
N VAL A 134 -2.36 6.69 -1.19
CA VAL A 134 -2.35 7.44 -2.45
C VAL A 134 -3.74 7.49 -3.06
N GLU A 135 -4.52 6.39 -3.05
CA GLU A 135 -5.88 6.41 -3.60
C GLU A 135 -6.83 7.28 -2.78
N GLN A 136 -6.75 7.19 -1.45
CA GLN A 136 -7.53 8.06 -0.59
C GLN A 136 -7.16 9.53 -0.80
N PHE A 137 -5.87 9.84 -0.95
CA PHE A 137 -5.39 11.18 -1.26
C PHE A 137 -5.89 11.66 -2.63
N ASN A 138 -5.70 10.85 -3.67
CA ASN A 138 -6.20 11.11 -5.02
C ASN A 138 -7.72 11.36 -5.02
N ARG A 139 -8.49 10.60 -4.24
CA ARG A 139 -9.93 10.80 -4.10
C ARG A 139 -10.27 12.14 -3.47
N LEU A 140 -9.54 12.56 -2.43
CA LEU A 140 -9.71 13.88 -1.80
C LEU A 140 -9.37 15.00 -2.78
N THR A 141 -8.22 14.92 -3.47
CA THR A 141 -7.83 15.90 -4.49
C THR A 141 -8.86 15.98 -5.63
N LYS A 142 -9.36 14.83 -6.09
CA LYS A 142 -10.41 14.75 -7.11
C LYS A 142 -11.72 15.37 -6.63
N ARG A 143 -12.12 15.12 -5.39
CA ARG A 143 -13.40 15.58 -4.83
C ARG A 143 -13.38 17.06 -4.44
N ASP A 144 -12.34 17.52 -3.75
CA ASP A 144 -12.35 18.80 -3.03
C ASP A 144 -11.63 19.92 -3.78
N TYR A 145 -10.68 19.59 -4.66
CA TYR A 145 -9.81 20.59 -5.30
C TYR A 145 -10.06 20.70 -6.80
N THR A 146 -10.05 19.56 -7.50
CA THR A 146 -10.28 19.56 -8.95
C THR A 146 -11.74 19.39 -9.34
N LEU A 147 -12.61 19.05 -8.39
CA LEU A 147 -14.04 18.78 -8.62
C LEU A 147 -14.27 17.77 -9.76
N ARG A 148 -13.36 16.80 -9.93
CA ARG A 148 -13.32 15.81 -11.02
C ARG A 148 -13.27 16.41 -12.43
N THR A 149 -12.80 17.65 -12.56
CA THR A 149 -12.62 18.34 -13.84
C THR A 149 -11.14 18.42 -14.24
N LYS A 150 -10.87 18.47 -15.55
CA LYS A 150 -9.52 18.67 -16.07
C LYS A 150 -9.17 20.16 -16.02
N HIS A 151 -7.98 20.47 -15.52
CA HIS A 151 -7.48 21.84 -15.40
C HIS A 151 -6.27 22.07 -16.29
N LYS A 152 -6.06 23.33 -16.71
CA LYS A 152 -4.78 23.74 -17.31
C LYS A 152 -3.66 23.61 -16.26
N ILE A 153 -2.42 23.40 -16.71
CA ILE A 153 -1.26 23.18 -15.82
C ILE A 153 -1.11 24.29 -14.76
N GLY A 154 -1.23 25.57 -15.15
CA GLY A 154 -1.10 26.69 -14.20
C GLY A 154 -2.09 26.62 -13.03
N PRO A 155 -3.42 26.61 -13.31
CA PRO A 155 -4.44 26.43 -12.28
C PRO A 155 -4.29 25.12 -11.48
N LEU A 156 -3.87 24.03 -12.13
CA LEU A 156 -3.66 22.75 -11.45
C LEU A 156 -2.57 22.83 -10.39
N VAL A 157 -1.45 23.50 -10.69
CA VAL A 157 -0.34 23.68 -9.73
C VAL A 157 -0.82 24.46 -8.50
N GLN A 158 -1.64 25.50 -8.70
CA GLN A 158 -2.20 26.26 -7.59
C GLN A 158 -3.13 25.41 -6.72
N LEU A 159 -4.05 24.65 -7.34
CA LEU A 159 -4.96 23.75 -6.62
C LEU A 159 -4.20 22.69 -5.81
N LEU A 160 -3.08 22.18 -6.33
CA LEU A 160 -2.22 21.23 -5.61
C LEU A 160 -1.48 21.91 -4.45
N ALA A 161 -1.00 23.15 -4.62
CA ALA A 161 -0.38 23.92 -3.56
C ALA A 161 -1.35 24.20 -2.40
N ASP A 162 -2.58 24.62 -2.72
CA ASP A 162 -3.66 24.84 -1.75
C ASP A 162 -3.99 23.53 -1.01
N CYS A 163 -4.02 22.41 -1.73
CA CYS A 163 -4.21 21.08 -1.14
C CYS A 163 -3.12 20.73 -0.12
N CYS A 164 -1.85 20.94 -0.49
CA CYS A 164 -0.72 20.71 0.42
C CYS A 164 -0.81 21.59 1.68
N GLN A 165 -1.11 22.87 1.53
CA GLN A 165 -1.23 23.81 2.64
C GLN A 165 -2.36 23.41 3.59
N HIS A 166 -3.55 23.11 3.06
CA HIS A 166 -4.67 22.65 3.88
C HIS A 166 -4.37 21.32 4.58
N GLN A 167 -3.82 20.32 3.87
CA GLN A 167 -3.50 19.02 4.47
C GLN A 167 -2.40 19.09 5.52
N SER A 168 -1.50 20.08 5.46
CA SER A 168 -0.45 20.28 6.48
C SER A 168 -0.96 20.81 7.81
N VAL A 169 -2.12 21.46 7.84
CA VAL A 169 -2.67 22.11 9.05
C VAL A 169 -3.86 21.36 9.64
N ILE A 170 -4.43 20.38 8.93
CA ILE A 170 -5.56 19.58 9.44
C ILE A 170 -5.05 18.57 10.48
N PRO A 171 -5.46 18.69 11.77
CA PRO A 171 -5.14 17.69 12.77
C PRO A 171 -5.83 16.38 12.40
N LYS A 172 -5.06 15.29 12.26
CA LYS A 172 -5.62 13.95 12.05
C LYS A 172 -5.69 13.24 13.40
N PRO A 173 -6.87 13.15 14.06
CA PRO A 173 -6.97 12.48 15.34
C PRO A 173 -6.58 11.01 15.16
N ILE A 174 -5.59 10.56 15.95
CA ILE A 174 -5.24 9.15 16.00
C ILE A 174 -6.37 8.45 16.75
N LYS A 175 -7.06 7.49 16.11
CA LYS A 175 -8.12 6.73 16.77
C LYS A 175 -7.58 6.08 18.05
N GLU A 176 -8.17 6.39 19.20
CA GLU A 176 -7.71 5.91 20.51
C GLU A 176 -7.59 4.38 20.59
N ALA A 177 -8.50 3.65 19.94
CA ALA A 177 -8.46 2.20 19.87
C ALA A 177 -7.14 1.67 19.26
N ARG A 178 -6.59 2.38 18.27
CA ARG A 178 -5.32 2.01 17.62
C ARG A 178 -4.12 2.30 18.51
N VAL A 179 -4.18 3.40 19.29
CA VAL A 179 -3.14 3.74 20.29
C VAL A 179 -3.13 2.71 21.41
N LYS A 180 -4.30 2.31 21.93
CA LYS A 180 -4.43 1.29 22.98
C LYS A 180 -3.90 -0.07 22.52
N ASP A 181 -4.22 -0.50 21.30
CA ASP A 181 -3.69 -1.77 20.75
C ASP A 181 -2.17 -1.73 20.57
N PHE A 182 -1.62 -0.62 20.05
CA PHE A 182 -0.18 -0.50 19.85
C PHE A 182 0.57 -0.42 21.19
N ARG A 183 0.02 0.24 22.22
CA ARG A 183 0.57 0.19 23.59
C ARG A 183 0.54 -1.23 24.15
N ARG A 184 -0.58 -1.94 24.00
CA ARG A 184 -0.73 -3.33 24.49
C ARG A 184 0.31 -4.27 23.88
N ARG A 185 0.71 -4.03 22.63
CA ARG A 185 1.69 -4.86 21.89
C ARG A 185 3.13 -4.35 21.99
N ASP A 186 3.41 -3.33 22.82
CA ASP A 186 4.72 -2.66 22.92
C ASP A 186 5.28 -2.16 21.56
N LEU A 187 4.38 -1.63 20.74
CA LEU A 187 4.67 -1.15 19.38
C LEU A 187 4.80 0.36 19.29
N LEU A 188 4.71 1.11 20.40
CA LEU A 188 4.95 2.56 20.43
C LEU A 188 6.27 2.84 21.11
N LEU A 189 7.16 3.53 20.40
CA LEU A 189 8.38 4.09 20.97
C LEU A 189 8.14 5.56 21.23
N ASP A 190 8.30 5.98 22.49
CA ASP A 190 8.35 7.39 22.81
C ASP A 190 9.58 8.01 22.16
N ARG A 191 9.33 8.96 21.26
CA ARG A 191 10.38 9.71 20.60
C ARG A 191 10.63 10.98 21.41
N THR A 192 11.51 10.88 22.39
CA THR A 192 12.08 12.05 23.05
C THR A 192 13.29 12.53 22.23
N PRO A 193 13.26 13.71 21.62
CA PRO A 193 14.43 14.24 20.91
C PRO A 193 15.61 14.34 21.88
N GLY A 194 16.77 13.82 21.48
CA GLY A 194 17.99 13.99 22.27
C GLY A 194 18.34 15.47 22.38
N ARG A 195 18.84 15.90 23.55
CA ARG A 195 19.22 17.31 23.82
C ARG A 195 20.22 17.89 22.80
N SER A 196 20.98 17.03 22.11
CA SER A 196 21.94 17.39 21.07
C SER A 196 21.34 17.54 19.66
N SER A 197 20.04 17.28 19.47
CA SER A 197 19.38 17.35 18.17
C SER A 197 18.74 18.72 17.93
N ILE A 198 18.78 19.22 16.69
CA ILE A 198 18.07 20.45 16.27
C ILE A 198 16.57 20.34 16.58
N GLU A 199 16.01 19.14 16.47
CA GLU A 199 14.60 18.87 16.77
C GLU A 199 14.25 19.22 18.23
N PHE A 200 15.18 19.04 19.19
CA PHE A 200 14.99 19.45 20.59
C PHE A 200 14.76 20.96 20.75
N LEU A 201 15.35 21.79 19.88
CA LEU A 201 15.18 23.25 19.90
C LEU A 201 13.88 23.70 19.22
N LEU A 202 13.31 22.87 18.36
CA LEU A 202 12.08 23.15 17.60
C LEU A 202 10.81 22.62 18.27
N VAL A 203 10.94 21.79 19.32
CA VAL A 203 9.82 21.27 20.09
C VAL A 203 9.59 22.16 21.32
N SER A 204 8.48 22.90 21.35
CA SER A 204 7.97 23.42 22.62
C SER A 204 7.50 22.24 23.49
N PRO A 205 8.01 22.06 24.71
CA PRO A 205 7.58 20.98 25.58
C PRO A 205 6.12 21.22 26.00
N ASN A 206 5.19 20.55 25.32
CA ASN A 206 3.79 20.46 25.74
C ASN A 206 3.63 19.16 26.55
N PRO A 207 3.38 19.22 27.87
CA PRO A 207 3.23 18.03 28.71
C PRO A 207 2.03 17.15 28.32
N ASN A 208 1.11 17.66 27.50
CA ASN A 208 -0.05 16.92 27.00
C ASN A 208 0.18 16.28 25.62
N GLU A 209 1.35 16.45 25.00
CA GLU A 209 1.67 15.86 23.69
C GLU A 209 2.81 14.86 23.79
N VAL A 210 2.53 13.60 23.46
CA VAL A 210 3.55 12.54 23.36
C VAL A 210 3.79 12.22 21.90
N ARG A 211 5.04 12.40 21.43
CA ARG A 211 5.45 11.99 20.09
C ARG A 211 5.83 10.52 20.12
N VAL A 212 5.06 9.70 19.43
CA VAL A 212 5.28 8.24 19.34
C VAL A 212 5.68 7.84 17.92
N LEU A 213 6.65 6.95 17.81
CA LEU A 213 6.97 6.22 16.58
C LEU A 213 6.40 4.81 16.70
N SER A 214 5.74 4.30 15.66
CA SER A 214 5.34 2.89 15.65
C SER A 214 6.52 2.00 15.27
N ARG A 215 6.79 0.97 16.07
CA ARG A 215 7.56 -0.20 15.61
C ARG A 215 6.77 -0.92 14.51
N GLY A 216 7.48 -1.57 13.60
CA GLY A 216 6.85 -2.43 12.60
C GLY A 216 5.96 -3.47 13.30
N CYS A 217 4.66 -3.46 12.98
CA CYS A 217 3.70 -4.47 13.43
C CYS A 217 3.58 -5.62 12.42
N SER A 218 3.56 -6.87 12.88
CA SER A 218 3.27 -8.03 12.02
C SER A 218 1.98 -7.81 11.25
N ARG A 219 2.03 -7.97 9.93
CA ARG A 219 0.88 -7.80 9.03
C ARG A 219 0.00 -9.04 9.13
N VAL A 220 -0.80 -9.12 10.18
CA VAL A 220 -1.70 -10.26 10.42
C VAL A 220 -3.07 -9.91 9.85
N TYR A 221 -3.46 -10.59 8.77
CA TYR A 221 -4.86 -10.71 8.41
C TYR A 221 -5.44 -11.88 9.21
N LEU A 222 -6.56 -11.62 9.89
CA LEU A 222 -7.29 -12.64 10.64
C LEU A 222 -8.60 -12.88 9.87
N PRO A 223 -8.67 -13.92 9.02
CA PRO A 223 -9.87 -14.22 8.23
C PRO A 223 -11.12 -14.33 9.10
N GLU A 224 -10.97 -14.85 10.32
CA GLU A 224 -12.07 -15.04 11.28
C GLU A 224 -12.69 -13.73 11.81
N LEU A 225 -11.97 -12.60 11.74
CA LEU A 225 -12.49 -11.29 12.12
C LEU A 225 -13.07 -10.51 10.93
N GLY A 226 -12.79 -10.93 9.70
CA GLY A 226 -13.30 -10.34 8.46
C GLY A 226 -14.51 -11.07 7.86
N ARG A 227 -14.80 -12.28 8.35
CA ARG A 227 -16.03 -13.01 8.03
C ARG A 227 -17.19 -12.42 8.84
N SER A 228 -18.04 -11.63 8.19
CA SER A 228 -19.41 -11.46 8.65
C SER A 228 -20.01 -12.86 8.80
N ARG A 229 -20.59 -13.18 9.96
CA ARG A 229 -21.47 -14.35 10.10
C ARG A 229 -22.71 -14.19 9.25
#